data_AF-A0A2T3LNT5-F1
#
_entry.id   AF-A0A2T3LNT5-F1
#
_cell.length_a   1.000
_cell.length_b   1.000
_cell.length_c   1.000
_cell.angle_alpha   90.00
_cell.angle_beta   90.00
_cell.angle_gamma   90.00
#
_symmetry.space_group_name_H-M   'P 1'
#
loop_
_entity.id
_entity.type
_entity.pdbx_description
1 polymer ?
#
loop_
_entity_poly.entity_id
_entity_poly.type
_entity_poly.pdbx_seq_one_letter_code
_entity_poly.pdbx_strand_id
1 'polypeptide(L)'
;MKSTWIIVLGIVVGAIVIGGQSFYPLLTSQNILNEPSGEVRLGDVYDEQLTTTVTITDADNKMPILRIMTDTDQITTDVKQKLSQMVKEANETLPAHEKMRLETTYFDTNVNIELTTEVTYHSQYQNKMKVTIDDIVLSHPADEQYHFAEATDMINTSAQKMDMLFHQQYSFFHKV
;
A
#
# COMPACT_ATOMS: atom_id res chain seq x y z
N MET A 1 49.27 7.38 4.74
CA MET A 1 48.14 7.48 3.79
C MET A 1 46.95 6.72 4.34
N LYS A 2 45.88 7.43 4.72
CA LYS A 2 44.50 7.25 4.21
C LYS A 2 43.62 8.27 4.93
N SER A 3 43.03 9.16 4.13
CA SER A 3 42.29 10.35 4.54
C SER A 3 41.00 10.02 5.26
N THR A 4 40.75 10.77 6.33
CA THR A 4 39.45 11.01 6.95
C THR A 4 38.56 11.75 5.95
N TRP A 5 37.36 11.23 5.67
CA TRP A 5 36.31 11.95 4.94
C TRP A 5 35.26 12.38 5.95
N ILE A 6 35.28 13.66 6.33
CA ILE A 6 34.19 14.30 7.08
C ILE A 6 33.26 14.89 6.03
N ILE A 7 32.06 14.32 5.90
CA ILE A 7 31.01 14.88 5.05
C ILE A 7 30.32 15.98 5.87
N VAL A 8 30.71 17.22 5.63
CA VAL A 8 30.01 18.41 6.12
C VAL A 8 28.77 18.61 5.23
N LEU A 9 27.59 18.30 5.75
CA LEU A 9 26.33 18.66 5.10
C LEU A 9 25.99 20.11 5.49
N GLY A 10 26.16 21.03 4.54
CA GLY A 10 25.74 22.43 4.70
C GLY A 10 24.21 22.53 4.65
N ILE A 11 23.60 23.02 5.73
CA ILE A 11 22.19 23.39 5.75
C ILE A 11 22.07 24.79 5.14
N VAL A 12 21.44 24.89 3.97
CA VAL A 12 21.03 26.18 3.40
C VAL A 12 19.60 26.44 3.88
N VAL A 13 19.45 27.19 4.98
CA VAL A 13 18.14 27.73 5.39
C VAL A 13 17.88 29.00 4.58
N GLY A 14 17.13 28.87 3.49
CA GLY A 14 16.61 30.02 2.75
C GLY A 14 15.44 30.64 3.51
N ALA A 15 15.70 31.63 4.37
CA ALA A 15 14.63 32.42 4.98
C ALA A 15 14.07 33.41 3.96
N ILE A 16 12.87 33.16 3.44
CA ILE A 16 12.13 34.14 2.64
C ILE A 16 11.38 35.07 3.61
N VAL A 17 11.83 36.32 3.70
CA VAL A 17 11.09 37.42 4.35
C VAL A 17 10.15 38.02 3.30
N ILE A 18 8.85 37.69 3.37
CA ILE A 18 7.83 38.34 2.54
C ILE A 18 7.16 39.44 3.36
N GLY A 19 7.29 40.68 2.88
CA GLY A 19 6.67 41.87 3.42
C GLY A 19 5.13 41.83 3.38
N GLY A 20 4.52 42.55 4.32
CA GLY A 20 3.10 42.46 4.62
C GLY A 20 2.17 42.88 3.48
N GLN A 21 1.34 41.93 3.05
CA GLN A 21 -0.08 42.13 2.76
C GLN A 21 -0.83 40.89 3.29
N SER A 22 -2.02 41.09 3.85
CA SER A 22 -2.77 40.16 4.70
C SER A 22 -2.86 38.70 4.18
N PHE A 23 -2.09 37.80 4.79
CA PHE A 23 -2.00 36.35 4.50
C PHE A 23 -3.09 35.48 5.18
N TYR A 24 -4.21 36.06 5.60
CA TYR A 24 -5.21 35.34 6.41
C TYR A 24 -5.82 34.08 5.76
N PRO A 25 -6.08 34.00 4.43
CA PRO A 25 -6.57 32.74 3.83
C PRO A 25 -5.46 31.72 3.54
N LEU A 26 -4.19 32.13 3.53
CA LEU A 26 -3.03 31.23 3.33
C LEU A 26 -2.58 30.56 4.63
N LEU A 27 -3.09 30.97 5.79
CA LEU A 27 -2.73 30.38 7.09
C LEU A 27 -3.81 29.44 7.63
N THR A 28 -4.99 29.37 7.01
CA THR A 28 -6.14 28.59 7.49
C THR A 28 -6.22 27.16 6.95
N SER A 29 -5.53 26.85 5.85
CA SER A 29 -5.46 25.49 5.29
C SER A 29 -4.03 24.96 5.38
N GLN A 30 -3.66 24.47 6.57
CA GLN A 30 -2.33 23.94 6.86
C GLN A 30 -2.36 22.41 6.91
N ASN A 31 -2.92 21.77 5.88
CA ASN A 31 -2.70 20.34 5.70
C ASN A 31 -1.24 20.14 5.31
N ILE A 32 -0.46 19.64 6.26
CA ILE A 32 0.97 19.35 6.15
C ILE A 32 1.14 17.86 6.41
N LEU A 33 1.91 17.21 5.55
CA LEU A 33 2.26 15.81 5.65
C LEU A 33 3.75 15.70 6.00
N ASN A 34 4.06 14.91 7.03
CA ASN A 34 5.43 14.74 7.52
C ASN A 34 6.07 13.54 6.84
N GLU A 35 6.87 13.78 5.79
CA GLU A 35 7.65 12.74 5.12
C GLU A 35 9.07 12.66 5.72
N PRO A 36 9.76 11.51 5.60
CA PRO A 36 11.17 11.41 5.98
C PRO A 36 12.07 12.42 5.25
N SER A 37 11.67 12.88 4.07
CA SER A 37 12.37 13.88 3.26
C SER A 37 12.07 15.34 3.66
N GLY A 38 11.11 15.56 4.56
CA GLY A 38 10.68 16.87 5.06
C GLY A 38 9.17 17.04 5.07
N GLU A 39 8.72 18.21 5.49
CA GLU A 39 7.30 18.56 5.51
C GLU A 39 6.80 18.92 4.10
N VAL A 40 5.74 18.24 3.66
CA VAL A 40 5.06 18.52 2.39
C VAL A 40 3.78 19.29 2.69
N ARG A 41 3.71 20.52 2.19
CA ARG A 41 2.52 21.36 2.31
C ARG A 41 1.53 21.06 1.20
N LEU A 42 0.32 20.62 1.56
CA LEU A 42 -0.72 20.27 0.61
C LEU A 42 -1.67 21.45 0.31
N GLY A 43 -1.87 22.35 1.28
CA GLY A 43 -2.89 23.41 1.18
C GLY A 43 -4.29 22.81 1.31
N ASP A 44 -5.24 23.30 0.52
CA ASP A 44 -6.57 22.65 0.44
C ASP A 44 -6.44 21.27 -0.18
N VAL A 45 -6.97 20.25 0.50
CA VAL A 45 -7.08 18.89 -0.01
C VAL A 45 -8.47 18.73 -0.62
N TYR A 46 -8.54 18.35 -1.88
CA TYR A 46 -9.78 18.20 -2.64
C TYR A 46 -10.27 16.76 -2.66
N ASP A 47 -9.34 15.80 -2.65
CA ASP A 47 -9.63 14.38 -2.72
C ASP A 47 -8.51 13.55 -2.08
N GLU A 48 -8.88 12.42 -1.49
CA GLU A 48 -8.02 11.45 -0.83
C GLU A 48 -8.46 10.05 -1.23
N GLN A 49 -7.57 9.28 -1.86
CA GLN A 49 -7.86 7.91 -2.27
C GLN A 49 -6.89 6.92 -1.64
N LEU A 50 -7.41 5.95 -0.89
CA LEU A 50 -6.63 4.90 -0.24
C LEU A 50 -6.67 3.62 -1.09
N THR A 51 -5.54 3.28 -1.72
CA THR A 51 -5.42 2.13 -2.63
C THR A 51 -4.45 1.11 -2.06
N THR A 52 -4.77 -0.18 -2.20
CA THR A 52 -3.86 -1.28 -1.85
C THR A 52 -3.52 -2.08 -3.10
N THR A 53 -2.24 -2.39 -3.26
CA THR A 53 -1.74 -3.33 -4.27
C THR A 53 -1.32 -4.63 -3.58
N VAL A 54 -1.89 -5.74 -4.01
CA VAL A 54 -1.44 -7.09 -3.63
C VAL A 54 -0.76 -7.73 -4.83
N THR A 55 0.47 -8.19 -4.64
CA THR A 55 1.19 -9.03 -5.60
C THR A 55 1.54 -10.37 -4.95
N ILE A 56 1.07 -11.48 -5.51
CA ILE A 56 1.53 -12.83 -5.15
C ILE A 56 2.45 -13.30 -6.25
N THR A 57 3.68 -13.66 -5.90
CA THR A 57 4.72 -14.06 -6.85
C THR A 57 5.24 -15.43 -6.47
N ASP A 58 5.44 -16.30 -7.45
CA ASP A 58 6.23 -17.51 -7.29
C ASP A 58 7.69 -17.11 -7.04
N ALA A 59 8.21 -17.44 -5.87
CA ALA A 59 9.54 -17.03 -5.41
C ALA A 59 10.67 -17.71 -6.19
N ASP A 60 10.41 -18.88 -6.78
CA ASP A 60 11.42 -19.68 -7.49
C ASP A 60 11.67 -19.14 -8.90
N ASN A 61 10.62 -18.69 -9.60
CA ASN A 61 10.71 -18.20 -10.98
C ASN A 61 10.43 -16.69 -11.13
N LYS A 62 10.07 -15.99 -10.04
CA LYS A 62 9.71 -14.57 -10.00
C LYS A 62 8.53 -14.20 -10.91
N MET A 63 7.68 -15.15 -11.26
CA MET A 63 6.47 -14.88 -12.05
C MET A 63 5.33 -14.45 -11.13
N PRO A 64 4.63 -13.34 -11.44
CA PRO A 64 3.45 -12.95 -10.69
C PRO A 64 2.32 -13.96 -10.93
N ILE A 65 1.87 -14.62 -9.87
CA ILE A 65 0.67 -15.45 -9.85
C ILE A 65 -0.57 -14.56 -9.96
N LEU A 66 -0.59 -13.47 -9.18
CA LEU A 66 -1.60 -12.43 -9.29
C LEU A 66 -1.05 -11.08 -8.90
N ARG A 67 -1.61 -10.02 -9.51
CA ARG A 67 -1.42 -8.64 -9.11
C ARG A 67 -2.75 -7.91 -9.19
N ILE A 68 -3.19 -7.33 -8.08
CA ILE A 68 -4.46 -6.59 -7.97
C ILE A 68 -4.16 -5.27 -7.29
N MET A 69 -4.67 -4.19 -7.86
CA MET A 69 -4.62 -2.84 -7.28
C MET A 69 -6.03 -2.28 -7.31
N THR A 70 -6.58 -1.99 -6.14
CA THR A 70 -7.96 -1.49 -5.98
C THR A 70 -8.06 -0.68 -4.69
N ASP A 71 -9.22 -0.10 -4.42
CA ASP A 71 -9.48 0.58 -3.15
C ASP A 71 -9.31 -0.41 -1.98
N THR A 72 -8.73 0.09 -0.89
CA THR A 72 -8.28 -0.77 0.22
C THR A 72 -9.42 -1.53 0.88
N ASP A 73 -10.64 -1.00 0.85
CA ASP A 73 -11.85 -1.68 1.34
C ASP A 73 -12.33 -2.82 0.41
N GLN A 74 -11.95 -2.80 -0.87
CA GLN A 74 -12.33 -3.81 -1.87
C GLN A 74 -11.26 -4.89 -2.08
N ILE A 75 -10.01 -4.66 -1.67
CA ILE A 75 -8.87 -5.54 -2.00
C ILE A 75 -9.07 -7.00 -1.60
N THR A 76 -9.65 -7.25 -0.41
CA THR A 76 -9.94 -8.62 0.07
C THR A 76 -10.93 -9.33 -0.86
N THR A 77 -11.99 -8.63 -1.25
CA THR A 77 -13.05 -9.16 -2.12
C THR A 77 -12.46 -9.50 -3.49
N ASP A 78 -11.68 -8.59 -4.07
CA ASP A 78 -11.08 -8.77 -5.39
C ASP A 78 -10.06 -9.92 -5.42
N VAL A 79 -9.21 -10.02 -4.39
CA VAL A 79 -8.26 -11.14 -4.25
C VAL A 79 -9.01 -12.47 -4.09
N LYS A 80 -10.01 -12.53 -3.20
CA LYS A 80 -10.80 -13.74 -3.00
C LYS A 80 -11.51 -14.17 -4.27
N GLN A 81 -12.07 -13.23 -5.02
CA GLN A 81 -12.70 -13.51 -6.32
C GLN A 81 -11.70 -14.07 -7.32
N LYS A 82 -10.50 -13.48 -7.40
CA LYS A 82 -9.47 -13.93 -8.33
C LYS A 82 -8.94 -15.33 -7.98
N LEU A 83 -8.68 -15.61 -6.71
CA LEU A 83 -8.28 -16.94 -6.24
C LEU A 83 -9.38 -17.98 -6.48
N SER A 84 -10.65 -17.62 -6.22
CA SER A 84 -11.81 -18.48 -6.51
C SER A 84 -11.92 -18.80 -8.00
N GLN A 85 -11.65 -17.82 -8.86
CA GLN A 85 -11.62 -18.01 -10.31
C GLN A 85 -10.52 -18.99 -10.73
N MET A 86 -9.31 -18.88 -10.17
CA MET A 86 -8.22 -19.82 -10.45
C MET A 86 -8.59 -21.26 -10.07
N VAL A 87 -9.19 -21.44 -8.89
CA VAL A 87 -9.68 -22.77 -8.45
C VAL A 87 -10.74 -23.30 -9.41
N LYS A 88 -11.67 -22.44 -9.85
CA LYS A 88 -12.72 -22.83 -10.80
C LYS A 88 -12.11 -23.27 -12.14
N GLU A 89 -11.21 -22.48 -12.71
CA GLU A 89 -10.54 -22.76 -13.99
C GLU A 89 -9.73 -24.07 -13.91
N ALA A 90 -8.99 -24.30 -12.82
CA ALA A 90 -8.27 -25.55 -12.63
C ALA A 90 -9.23 -26.76 -12.54
N ASN A 91 -10.34 -26.61 -11.83
CA ASN A 91 -11.38 -27.64 -11.69
C ASN A 91 -12.13 -28.00 -12.98
N GLU A 92 -12.03 -27.19 -14.04
CA GLU A 92 -12.59 -27.53 -15.34
C GLU A 92 -11.84 -28.68 -16.01
N THR A 93 -10.57 -28.88 -15.65
CA THR A 93 -9.71 -29.92 -16.22
C THR A 93 -9.55 -31.15 -15.32
N LEU A 94 -9.85 -31.03 -14.02
CA LEU A 94 -9.70 -32.09 -13.03
C LEU A 94 -10.89 -33.07 -13.01
N PRO A 95 -10.65 -34.38 -12.78
CA PRO A 95 -11.71 -35.35 -12.54
C PRO A 95 -12.46 -35.02 -11.24
N ALA A 96 -13.71 -35.46 -11.14
CA ALA A 96 -14.62 -35.05 -10.06
C ALA A 96 -14.09 -35.31 -8.64
N HIS A 97 -13.25 -36.32 -8.44
CA HIS A 97 -12.68 -36.70 -7.13
C HIS A 97 -11.42 -35.92 -6.76
N GLU A 98 -10.83 -35.17 -7.69
CA GLU A 98 -9.63 -34.35 -7.48
C GLU A 98 -9.97 -32.85 -7.46
N LYS A 99 -11.26 -32.49 -7.59
CA LYS A 99 -11.67 -31.09 -7.61
C LYS A 99 -11.30 -30.38 -6.32
N MET A 100 -10.58 -29.28 -6.49
CA MET A 100 -10.12 -28.39 -5.44
C MET A 100 -11.26 -27.53 -4.90
N ARG A 101 -11.10 -27.06 -3.67
CA ARG A 101 -11.98 -26.07 -3.03
C ARG A 101 -11.11 -24.96 -2.46
N LEU A 102 -11.59 -23.72 -2.54
CA LEU A 102 -10.84 -22.54 -2.10
C LEU A 102 -10.33 -22.69 -0.66
N GLU A 103 -11.13 -23.27 0.22
CA GLU A 103 -10.84 -23.43 1.64
C GLU A 103 -9.71 -24.42 1.93
N THR A 104 -9.40 -25.31 0.97
CA THR A 104 -8.40 -26.37 1.09
C THR A 104 -7.26 -26.23 0.09
N THR A 105 -7.35 -25.27 -0.83
CA THR A 105 -6.30 -24.99 -1.81
C THR A 105 -5.19 -24.20 -1.14
N TYR A 106 -3.95 -24.63 -1.39
CA TYR A 106 -2.73 -24.00 -0.92
C TYR A 106 -1.77 -23.76 -2.08
N PHE A 107 -0.76 -22.93 -1.85
CA PHE A 107 0.32 -22.71 -2.82
C PHE A 107 1.30 -23.88 -2.79
N ASP A 108 1.44 -24.58 -3.91
CA ASP A 108 2.35 -25.72 -4.07
C ASP A 108 3.80 -25.30 -4.42
N THR A 109 4.03 -24.00 -4.57
CA THR A 109 5.34 -23.38 -4.78
C THR A 109 5.68 -22.42 -3.64
N ASN A 110 6.96 -22.03 -3.55
CA ASN A 110 7.36 -20.96 -2.66
C ASN A 110 6.71 -19.66 -3.15
N VAL A 111 6.03 -18.92 -2.28
CA VAL A 111 5.37 -17.66 -2.66
C VAL A 111 5.83 -16.48 -1.83
N ASN A 112 5.92 -15.33 -2.49
CA ASN A 112 6.05 -14.03 -1.85
C ASN A 112 4.74 -13.27 -2.04
N ILE A 113 4.19 -12.77 -0.94
CA ILE A 113 3.01 -11.91 -0.93
C ILE A 113 3.47 -10.51 -0.53
N GLU A 114 3.36 -9.58 -1.46
CA GLU A 114 3.65 -8.17 -1.28
C GLU A 114 2.33 -7.40 -1.17
N LEU A 115 2.19 -6.58 -0.12
CA LEU A 115 1.08 -5.68 0.10
C LEU A 115 1.61 -4.27 0.26
N THR A 116 1.28 -3.39 -0.68
CA THR A 116 1.64 -1.98 -0.62
C THR A 116 0.36 -1.16 -0.54
N THR A 117 0.20 -0.38 0.53
CA THR A 117 -0.93 0.55 0.68
C THR A 117 -0.46 1.97 0.54
N GLU A 118 -1.10 2.71 -0.37
CA GLU A 118 -0.79 4.10 -0.68
C GLU A 118 -2.04 4.96 -0.51
N VAL A 119 -1.85 6.19 -0.04
CA VAL A 119 -2.84 7.26 -0.18
C VAL A 119 -2.40 8.19 -1.30
N THR A 120 -3.34 8.53 -2.17
CA THR A 120 -3.17 9.56 -3.21
C THR A 120 -3.96 10.80 -2.84
N TYR A 121 -3.26 11.93 -2.70
CA TYR A 121 -3.87 13.24 -2.44
C TYR A 121 -3.96 14.06 -3.72
N HIS A 122 -5.12 14.66 -3.94
CA HIS A 122 -5.28 15.78 -4.87
C HIS A 122 -5.44 17.06 -4.06
N SER A 123 -4.49 17.98 -4.18
CA SER A 123 -4.47 19.19 -3.36
C SER A 123 -4.10 20.44 -4.18
N GLN A 124 -4.24 21.59 -3.55
CA GLN A 124 -3.96 22.90 -4.15
C GLN A 124 -2.55 23.01 -4.76
N TYR A 125 -1.55 22.42 -4.10
CA TYR A 125 -0.15 22.52 -4.51
C TYR A 125 0.41 21.24 -5.13
N GLN A 126 -0.29 20.11 -4.99
CA GLN A 126 0.18 18.82 -5.49
C GLN A 126 -0.94 18.11 -6.26
N ASN A 127 -0.67 17.82 -7.53
CA ASN A 127 -1.57 17.00 -8.34
C ASN A 127 -1.17 15.54 -8.23
N LYS A 128 -1.95 14.74 -7.48
CA LYS A 128 -1.76 13.30 -7.24
C LYS A 128 -0.46 12.95 -6.48
N MET A 129 -0.24 13.60 -5.33
CA MET A 129 0.84 13.19 -4.43
C MET A 129 0.52 11.82 -3.85
N LYS A 130 1.44 10.87 -4.00
CA LYS A 130 1.33 9.54 -3.41
C LYS A 130 2.18 9.45 -2.16
N VAL A 131 1.62 8.85 -1.11
CA VAL A 131 2.33 8.54 0.12
C VAL A 131 2.08 7.07 0.44
N THR A 132 3.14 6.30 0.56
CA THR A 132 3.07 4.91 1.01
C THR A 132 2.85 4.90 2.51
N ILE A 133 1.77 4.27 2.95
CA ILE A 133 1.45 4.11 4.38
C ILE A 133 2.18 2.90 4.94
N ASP A 134 2.16 1.79 4.21
CA ASP A 134 2.81 0.54 4.61
C ASP A 134 3.21 -0.26 3.36
N ASP A 135 4.26 -1.04 3.50
CA ASP A 135 4.77 -1.94 2.47
C ASP A 135 5.29 -3.22 3.14
N ILE A 136 4.58 -4.32 2.93
CA ILE A 136 4.81 -5.58 3.62
C ILE A 136 5.14 -6.65 2.58
N VAL A 137 6.21 -7.40 2.84
CA VAL A 137 6.56 -8.60 2.07
C VAL A 137 6.59 -9.80 3.01
N LEU A 138 5.77 -10.81 2.70
CA LEU A 138 5.70 -12.07 3.43
C LEU A 138 6.13 -13.21 2.52
N SER A 139 7.06 -14.03 2.99
CA SER A 139 7.55 -15.21 2.28
C SER A 139 6.97 -16.47 2.91
N HIS A 140 6.38 -17.32 2.09
CA HIS A 140 5.82 -18.61 2.49
C HIS A 140 6.42 -19.73 1.64
N PRO A 141 7.25 -20.61 2.20
CA PRO A 141 7.75 -21.77 1.48
C PRO A 141 6.64 -22.80 1.21
N ALA A 142 6.83 -23.63 0.18
CA ALA A 142 5.83 -24.60 -0.26
C ALA A 142 5.50 -25.67 0.79
N ASP A 143 6.43 -25.99 1.69
CA ASP A 143 6.26 -27.00 2.73
C ASP A 143 5.34 -26.54 3.89
N GLU A 144 5.08 -25.23 4.02
CA GLU A 144 4.09 -24.69 4.95
C GLU A 144 2.65 -24.98 4.52
N GLN A 145 2.42 -25.35 3.26
CA GLN A 145 1.08 -25.52 2.70
C GLN A 145 0.19 -24.28 2.94
N TYR A 146 0.73 -23.08 2.69
CA TYR A 146 0.00 -21.84 2.96
C TYR A 146 -1.27 -21.74 2.12
N HIS A 147 -2.43 -21.63 2.77
CA HIS A 147 -3.73 -21.74 2.12
C HIS A 147 -4.19 -20.41 1.50
N PHE A 148 -5.01 -20.51 0.45
CA PHE A 148 -5.65 -19.34 -0.16
C PHE A 148 -6.55 -18.60 0.84
N ALA A 149 -7.21 -19.34 1.74
CA ALA A 149 -8.00 -18.76 2.82
C ALA A 149 -7.14 -17.94 3.80
N GLU A 150 -5.98 -18.48 4.20
CA GLU A 150 -5.03 -17.79 5.08
C GLU A 150 -4.49 -16.51 4.43
N ALA A 151 -4.17 -16.56 3.13
CA ALA A 151 -3.79 -15.38 2.36
C ALA A 151 -4.91 -14.30 2.37
N THR A 152 -6.16 -14.70 2.15
CA THR A 152 -7.29 -13.75 2.18
C THR A 152 -7.54 -13.14 3.56
N ASP A 153 -7.38 -13.92 4.63
CA ASP A 153 -7.56 -13.44 6.00
C ASP A 153 -6.46 -12.45 6.41
N MET A 154 -5.21 -12.73 6.03
CA MET A 154 -4.08 -11.83 6.24
C MET A 154 -4.24 -10.51 5.47
N ILE A 155 -4.66 -10.58 4.21
CA ILE A 155 -4.95 -9.39 3.39
C ILE A 155 -6.09 -8.57 4.02
N ASN A 156 -7.15 -9.22 4.48
CA ASN A 156 -8.26 -8.55 5.14
C ASN A 156 -7.83 -7.84 6.43
N THR A 157 -7.04 -8.52 7.26
CA THR A 157 -6.51 -7.96 8.50
C THR A 157 -5.63 -6.73 8.21
N SER A 158 -4.79 -6.82 7.18
CA SER A 158 -3.93 -5.71 6.75
C SER A 158 -4.76 -4.53 6.22
N ALA A 159 -5.74 -4.79 5.36
CA ALA A 159 -6.64 -3.77 4.82
C ALA A 159 -7.40 -3.01 5.93
N GLN A 160 -7.96 -3.73 6.91
CA GLN A 160 -8.65 -3.13 8.06
C GLN A 160 -7.71 -2.27 8.91
N LYS A 161 -6.48 -2.74 9.16
CA LYS A 161 -5.47 -1.98 9.88
C LYS A 161 -5.11 -0.68 9.13
N MET A 162 -4.97 -0.77 7.80
CA MET A 162 -4.60 0.38 6.97
C MET A 162 -5.72 1.40 6.83
N ASP A 163 -6.97 0.95 6.71
CA ASP A 163 -8.14 1.84 6.72
C ASP A 163 -8.22 2.63 8.03
N MET A 164 -8.04 1.97 9.17
CA MET A 164 -8.00 2.64 10.47
C MET A 164 -6.82 3.63 10.57
N LEU A 165 -5.63 3.22 10.16
CA LEU A 165 -4.43 4.07 10.20
C LEU A 165 -4.59 5.31 9.31
N PHE A 166 -5.17 5.12 8.12
CA PHE A 166 -5.48 6.21 7.19
C PHE A 166 -6.39 7.25 7.85
N HIS A 167 -7.53 6.84 8.39
CA HIS A 167 -8.47 7.76 9.04
C HIS A 167 -7.87 8.47 10.27
N GLN A 168 -6.97 7.83 11.00
CA GLN A 168 -6.36 8.41 12.21
C GLN A 168 -5.21 9.39 11.92
N GLN A 169 -4.37 9.11 10.91
CA GLN A 169 -3.08 9.80 10.75
C GLN A 169 -2.91 10.48 9.39
N TYR A 170 -3.54 9.94 8.35
CA TYR A 170 -3.28 10.35 6.96
C TYR A 170 -4.46 11.10 6.32
N SER A 171 -5.69 10.93 6.80
CA SER A 171 -6.83 11.70 6.29
C SER A 171 -6.85 13.12 6.86
N PHE A 172 -7.04 14.10 5.98
CA PHE A 172 -7.28 15.50 6.33
C PHE A 172 -8.77 15.83 6.41
N PHE A 173 -9.66 14.95 5.94
CA PHE A 173 -11.10 15.12 6.05
C PHE A 173 -11.69 14.60 7.37
N HIS A 174 -11.04 13.63 8.01
CA HIS A 174 -11.61 12.89 9.17
C HIS A 174 -10.86 13.06 10.49
N LYS A 175 -10.07 14.13 10.67
CA LYS A 175 -9.41 14.40 11.97
C LYS A 175 -10.46 14.72 13.05
N VAL A 176 -10.78 13.73 13.89
CA VAL A 176 -11.58 13.85 15.12
C VAL A 176 -10.69 14.21 16.30
#